data_AF-A0A660YPJ6-F1
#
_entry.id   AF-A0A660YPJ6-F1
#
_cell.length_a   1.000
_cell.length_b   1.000
_cell.length_c   1.000
_cell.angle_alpha   90.00
_cell.angle_beta   90.00
_cell.angle_gamma   90.00
#
_symmetry.space_group_name_H-M   'P 1'
#
loop_
_entity.id
_entity.type
_entity.pdbx_description
1 polymer ?
#
loop_
_entity_poly.entity_id
_entity_poly.type
_entity_poly.pdbx_seq_one_letter_code
_entity_poly.pdbx_strand_id
1 'polypeptide(L)'
;MKVIMIFLDGVGIGGPVQSNPLSVPDLKIFSCSVIKNNQLPENGEIIATDASLGIKGLPQSATGQTTLLTGINAAKLLGRHVPGFPDRKLREIILKESIFIKLKSMGKS
;
A
#
# COMPACT_ATOMS: atom_id res chain seq x y z
N MET A 1 16.12 2.87 -15.58
CA MET A 1 15.25 3.51 -14.58
C MET A 1 15.44 2.78 -13.27
N LYS A 2 15.75 3.49 -12.18
CA LYS A 2 15.87 2.90 -10.83
C LYS A 2 14.65 3.36 -10.03
N VAL A 3 14.02 2.46 -9.29
CA VAL A 3 12.82 2.75 -8.49
C VAL A 3 13.07 2.30 -7.06
N ILE A 4 12.70 3.12 -6.09
CA ILE A 4 12.68 2.76 -4.68
C ILE A 4 11.22 2.79 -4.23
N MET A 5 10.75 1.69 -3.67
CA MET A 5 9.43 1.60 -3.04
C MET A 5 9.62 1.43 -1.53
N ILE A 6 9.04 2.34 -0.75
CA ILE A 6 9.03 2.28 0.71
C ILE A 6 7.60 1.93 1.12
N PHE A 7 7.44 0.84 1.87
CA PHE A 7 6.16 0.45 2.46
C PHE A 7 6.24 0.56 3.98
N LEU A 8 5.25 1.21 4.58
CA LEU A 8 5.14 1.42 6.02
C LEU A 8 3.89 0.71 6.52
N ASP A 9 4.09 -0.34 7.33
CA ASP A 9 2.97 -1.10 7.88
C ASP A 9 2.29 -0.34 9.01
N GLY A 10 0.96 -0.43 9.08
CA GLY A 10 0.16 0.24 10.11
C GLY A 10 0.13 1.76 10.03
N VAL A 11 0.63 2.37 8.95
CA VAL A 11 0.62 3.82 8.76
C VAL A 11 -0.47 4.23 7.78
N GLY A 12 -1.45 4.99 8.27
CA GLY A 12 -2.52 5.56 7.47
C GLY A 12 -2.45 7.09 7.38
N ILE A 13 -3.40 7.67 6.68
CA ILE A 13 -3.61 9.12 6.60
C ILE A 13 -4.46 9.54 7.81
N GLY A 14 -3.95 10.47 8.62
CA GLY A 14 -4.62 10.95 9.83
C GLY A 14 -4.46 12.46 10.04
N GLY A 15 -5.39 13.07 10.80
CA GLY A 15 -5.38 14.51 11.09
C GLY A 15 -4.38 14.93 12.18
N PRO A 16 -4.26 16.25 12.45
CA PRO A 16 -3.26 16.79 13.37
C PRO A 16 -3.75 16.72 14.82
N VAL A 17 -3.92 15.50 15.32
CA VAL A 17 -4.37 15.23 16.69
C VAL A 17 -3.21 14.77 17.55
N GLN A 18 -3.28 15.01 18.86
CA GLN A 18 -2.21 14.66 19.81
C GLN A 18 -1.86 13.16 19.80
N SER A 19 -2.83 12.29 19.49
CA SER A 19 -2.63 10.85 19.40
C SER A 19 -1.98 10.39 18.09
N ASN A 20 -1.77 11.27 17.11
CA ASN A 20 -1.11 10.94 15.85
C ASN A 20 0.41 11.21 15.99
N PRO A 21 1.25 10.18 16.17
CA PRO A 21 2.70 10.37 16.36
C PRO A 21 3.40 10.91 15.10
N LEU A 22 2.75 10.83 13.94
CA LEU A 22 3.28 11.34 12.67
C LEU A 22 2.88 12.79 12.40
N SER A 23 2.01 13.38 13.24
CA SER A 23 1.63 14.79 13.17
C SER A 23 2.69 15.70 13.82
N VAL A 24 3.95 15.59 13.37
CA VAL A 24 5.06 16.44 13.81
C VAL A 24 5.49 17.38 12.69
N PRO A 25 5.81 18.66 12.97
CA PRO A 25 6.16 19.65 11.94
C PRO A 25 7.33 19.25 11.03
N ASP A 26 8.30 18.52 11.57
CA ASP A 26 9.54 18.18 10.84
C ASP A 26 9.35 17.04 9.82
N LEU A 27 8.30 16.22 9.99
CA LEU A 27 7.97 15.14 9.06
C LEU A 27 7.10 15.66 7.92
N LYS A 28 7.73 16.43 7.01
CA LYS A 28 7.04 17.10 5.89
C LYS A 28 6.12 16.18 5.09
N ILE A 29 6.55 14.95 4.79
CA ILE A 29 5.76 13.98 3.99
C ILE A 29 4.54 13.42 4.73
N PHE A 30 4.52 13.48 6.07
CA PHE A 30 3.39 13.05 6.90
C PHE A 30 2.59 14.23 7.47
N SER A 31 2.96 15.46 7.11
CA SER A 31 2.31 16.66 7.62
C SER A 31 0.86 16.77 7.15
N CYS A 32 -0.02 17.26 8.01
CA CYS A 32 -1.44 17.38 7.68
C CYS A 32 -1.73 18.43 6.59
N SER A 33 -0.84 19.40 6.38
CA SER A 33 -0.91 20.36 5.28
C SER A 33 -0.74 19.68 3.92
N VAL A 34 0.15 18.69 3.84
CA VAL A 34 0.40 17.87 2.65
C VAL A 34 -0.86 17.07 2.28
N ILE A 35 -1.57 16.52 3.26
CA ILE A 35 -2.86 15.82 3.05
C ILE A 35 -3.94 16.78 2.52
N LYS A 36 -4.03 18.01 3.04
CA LYS A 36 -5.06 18.98 2.61
C LYS A 36 -4.89 19.44 1.16
N ASN A 37 -3.65 19.57 0.71
CA ASN A 37 -3.33 20.08 -0.62
C ASN A 37 -3.11 18.95 -1.65
N ASN A 38 -3.19 17.68 -1.24
CA ASN A 38 -2.87 16.50 -2.05
C ASN A 38 -1.51 16.56 -2.76
N GLN A 39 -0.54 17.26 -2.18
CA GLN A 39 0.76 17.52 -2.80
C GLN A 39 1.88 17.24 -1.81
N LEU A 40 2.82 16.39 -2.20
CA LEU A 40 4.07 16.14 -1.47
C LEU A 40 5.13 17.19 -1.86
N PRO A 41 6.20 17.32 -1.05
CA PRO A 41 7.39 18.07 -1.45
C PRO A 41 7.93 17.65 -2.83
N GLU A 42 8.69 18.54 -3.48
CA GLU A 42 9.36 18.26 -4.76
C GLU A 42 8.41 17.82 -5.89
N ASN A 43 7.21 18.40 -5.94
CA ASN A 43 6.14 18.06 -6.90
C ASN A 43 5.66 16.60 -6.83
N GLY A 44 5.82 15.93 -5.68
CA GLY A 44 5.24 14.62 -5.48
C GLY A 44 3.71 14.69 -5.37
N GLU A 45 3.05 13.59 -5.71
CA GLU A 45 1.58 13.48 -5.66
C GLU A 45 1.14 12.61 -4.48
N ILE A 46 -0.05 12.90 -3.95
CA ILE A 46 -0.73 12.04 -2.97
C ILE A 46 -1.95 11.42 -3.60
N ILE A 47 -1.99 10.09 -3.51
CA ILE A 47 -3.16 9.31 -3.88
C ILE A 47 -3.66 8.66 -2.60
N ALA A 48 -4.73 9.23 -2.03
CA ALA A 48 -5.45 8.59 -0.93
C ALA A 48 -6.05 7.27 -1.44
N THR A 49 -5.73 6.17 -0.76
CA THR A 49 -6.15 4.83 -1.18
C THR A 49 -7.03 4.18 -0.11
N ASP A 50 -8.05 3.45 -0.57
CA ASP A 50 -8.92 2.67 0.30
C ASP A 50 -8.25 1.32 0.63
N ALA A 51 -7.72 1.19 1.84
CA ALA A 51 -7.12 -0.05 2.32
C ALA A 51 -8.13 -1.20 2.43
N SER A 52 -9.44 -0.92 2.50
CA SER A 52 -10.48 -1.97 2.51
C SER A 52 -10.66 -2.63 1.15
N LEU A 53 -10.12 -2.04 0.08
CA LEU A 53 -10.21 -2.55 -1.29
C LEU A 53 -11.66 -2.83 -1.72
N GLY A 54 -12.63 -2.09 -1.17
CA GLY A 54 -14.07 -2.29 -1.36
C GLY A 54 -14.64 -3.57 -0.73
N ILE A 55 -13.92 -4.21 0.19
CA ILE A 55 -14.33 -5.46 0.85
C ILE A 55 -14.57 -5.24 2.34
N LYS A 56 -15.73 -5.69 2.81
CA LYS A 56 -16.14 -5.58 4.21
C LYS A 56 -15.15 -6.29 5.15
N GLY A 57 -14.94 -5.68 6.32
CA GLY A 57 -14.07 -6.20 7.36
C GLY A 57 -12.85 -5.31 7.56
N LEU A 58 -12.06 -5.61 8.59
CA LEU A 58 -10.82 -4.89 8.85
C LEU A 58 -9.78 -5.24 7.76
N PRO A 59 -9.17 -4.26 7.06
CA PRO A 59 -8.07 -4.51 6.14
C PRO A 59 -6.97 -5.34 6.78
N GLN A 60 -6.39 -6.28 6.02
CA GLN A 60 -5.34 -7.16 6.51
C GLN A 60 -4.13 -7.24 5.57
N SER A 61 -2.96 -7.49 6.17
CA SER A 61 -1.66 -7.43 5.51
C SER A 61 -1.52 -8.40 4.34
N ALA A 62 -1.93 -9.66 4.45
CA ALA A 62 -1.69 -10.64 3.38
C ALA A 62 -2.40 -10.27 2.07
N THR A 63 -3.67 -9.86 2.15
CA THR A 63 -4.43 -9.40 0.99
C THR A 63 -3.97 -8.03 0.49
N GLY A 64 -3.63 -7.11 1.39
CA GLY A 64 -3.10 -5.79 1.03
C GLY A 64 -1.78 -5.86 0.28
N GLN A 65 -0.81 -6.61 0.82
CA GLN A 65 0.51 -6.78 0.22
C GLN A 65 0.45 -7.60 -1.08
N THR A 66 -0.41 -8.62 -1.15
CA THR A 66 -0.64 -9.33 -2.43
C THR A 66 -1.16 -8.35 -3.48
N THR A 67 -2.10 -7.48 -3.12
CA THR A 67 -2.65 -6.47 -4.03
C THR A 67 -1.57 -5.48 -4.48
N LEU A 68 -0.78 -4.96 -3.54
CA LEU A 68 0.33 -4.03 -3.82
C LEU A 68 1.35 -4.61 -4.79
N LEU A 69 1.75 -5.88 -4.59
CA LEU A 69 2.81 -6.50 -5.38
C LEU A 69 2.36 -7.02 -6.74
N THR A 70 1.06 -7.30 -6.92
CA THR A 70 0.55 -7.98 -8.11
C THR A 70 -0.34 -7.11 -8.99
N GLY A 71 -0.89 -6.02 -8.43
CA GLY A 71 -1.91 -5.18 -9.07
C GLY A 71 -3.31 -5.80 -9.07
N ILE A 72 -3.49 -6.99 -8.48
CA ILE A 72 -4.77 -7.70 -8.43
C ILE A 72 -5.43 -7.45 -7.07
N ASN A 73 -6.69 -7.01 -7.05
CA ASN A 73 -7.44 -6.87 -5.79
C ASN A 73 -7.70 -8.23 -5.14
N ALA A 74 -6.77 -8.65 -4.26
CA ALA A 74 -6.75 -9.97 -3.66
C ALA A 74 -7.86 -10.17 -2.63
N ALA A 75 -8.22 -9.12 -1.89
CA ALA A 75 -9.35 -9.16 -0.96
C ALA A 75 -10.66 -9.44 -1.70
N LYS A 76 -10.85 -8.80 -2.87
CA LYS A 76 -12.03 -9.02 -3.72
C LYS A 76 -12.04 -10.42 -4.32
N LEU A 77 -10.88 -10.91 -4.79
CA LEU A 77 -10.76 -12.27 -5.33
C LEU A 77 -11.10 -13.34 -4.29
N LEU A 78 -10.71 -13.15 -3.02
CA LEU A 78 -11.02 -14.07 -1.93
C LEU A 78 -12.36 -13.80 -1.24
N GLY A 79 -13.00 -12.66 -1.51
CA GLY A 79 -14.22 -12.20 -0.84
C GLY A 79 -14.03 -11.84 0.64
N ARG A 80 -12.78 -11.74 1.11
CA ARG A 80 -12.43 -11.45 2.52
C ARG A 80 -11.00 -10.94 2.65
N HIS A 81 -10.71 -10.32 3.78
CA HIS A 81 -9.35 -9.98 4.19
C HIS A 81 -8.64 -11.17 4.84
N VAL A 82 -7.34 -11.32 4.61
CA VAL A 82 -6.52 -12.40 5.17
C VAL A 82 -5.38 -11.81 6.01
N PRO A 83 -5.30 -12.11 7.33
CA PRO A 83 -4.22 -11.65 8.20
C PRO A 83 -2.93 -12.48 8.01
N GLY A 84 -1.80 -11.89 8.38
CA GLY A 84 -0.53 -12.61 8.51
C GLY A 84 0.08 -13.00 7.16
N PHE A 85 0.52 -14.26 7.04
CA PHE A 85 1.18 -14.76 5.84
C PHE A 85 0.17 -15.11 4.73
N PRO A 86 0.57 -14.98 3.45
CA PRO A 86 -0.29 -15.36 2.33
C PRO A 86 -0.63 -16.85 2.40
N ASP A 87 -1.92 -17.16 2.24
CA ASP A 87 -2.41 -18.53 2.09
C ASP A 87 -2.01 -19.12 0.72
N ARG A 88 -2.40 -20.37 0.48
CA ARG A 88 -2.06 -21.06 -0.77
C ARG A 88 -2.51 -20.27 -2.01
N LYS A 89 -3.73 -19.72 -2.03
CA LYS A 89 -4.26 -18.99 -3.19
C LYS A 89 -3.50 -17.69 -3.40
N LEU A 90 -3.21 -16.93 -2.35
CA LEU A 90 -2.43 -15.70 -2.43
C LEU A 90 -1.00 -15.97 -2.94
N ARG A 91 -0.35 -17.03 -2.44
CA ARG A 91 0.97 -17.44 -2.93
C ARG A 91 0.96 -17.76 -4.42
N GLU A 92 -0.06 -18.49 -4.89
CA GLU A 92 -0.21 -18.80 -6.32
C GLU A 92 -0.34 -17.53 -7.17
N ILE A 93 -1.04 -16.49 -6.68
CA ILE A 93 -1.15 -15.20 -7.38
C ILE A 93 0.21 -14.49 -7.37
N ILE A 94 0.87 -14.37 -6.23
CA ILE A 94 2.18 -13.69 -6.11
C ILE A 94 3.21 -14.33 -7.05
N LEU A 95 3.25 -15.67 -7.10
CA LEU A 95 4.16 -16.45 -7.94
C LEU A 95 3.86 -16.40 -9.44
N LYS A 96 2.76 -15.77 -9.86
CA LYS A 96 2.41 -15.59 -11.27
C LYS A 96 2.44 -14.12 -11.68
N GLU A 97 2.01 -13.23 -10.80
CA GLU A 97 1.58 -11.87 -11.16
C GLU A 97 2.40 -10.76 -10.50
N SER A 98 3.35 -11.11 -9.62
CA SER A 98 4.15 -10.09 -8.93
C SER A 98 4.93 -9.21 -9.91
N ILE A 99 5.11 -7.95 -9.55
CA ILE A 99 5.88 -6.98 -10.32
C ILE A 99 7.30 -7.49 -10.62
N PHE A 100 7.91 -8.27 -9.73
CA PHE A 100 9.24 -8.85 -9.94
C PHE A 100 9.25 -9.88 -11.09
N ILE A 101 8.22 -10.73 -11.18
CA ILE A 101 8.08 -11.68 -12.28
C ILE A 101 7.90 -10.94 -13.60
N LYS A 102 7.02 -9.92 -13.60
CA LYS A 102 6.76 -9.08 -14.78
C LYS A 102 8.03 -8.36 -15.24
N LEU A 103 8.75 -7.70 -14.33
CA LEU A 103 10.02 -7.03 -14.63
C LEU A 103 11.07 -8.00 -15.18
N LYS A 104 11.23 -9.18 -14.55
CA LYS A 104 12.18 -10.20 -15.01
C LYS A 104 11.83 -10.70 -16.42
N SER A 105 10.55 -10.92 -16.71
CA SER A 105 10.10 -11.33 -18.06
C SER A 105 10.40 -10.29 -19.14
N MET A 106 10.50 -9.01 -18.74
CA MET A 106 10.88 -7.89 -19.61
C MET A 106 12.41 -7.66 -19.64
N GLY A 107 13.21 -8.55 -19.04
CA GLY A 107 14.67 -8.40 -18.97
C GLY A 107 15.14 -7.29 -18.03
N LYS A 108 14.33 -6.90 -17.05
CA LYS A 108 14.64 -5.85 -16.06
C LYS A 108 14.98 -6.46 -14.70
N SER A 109 15.89 -5.81 -13.98
CA SER A 109 16.32 -6.12 -12.61
C SER A 109 16.21 -4.91 -11.72
#